data_AF-A0A9P9TLB9-F1
#
_entry.id   AF-A0A9P9TLB9-F1
#
_cell.length_a   1.000
_cell.length_b   1.000
_cell.length_c   1.000
_cell.angle_alpha   90.00
_cell.angle_beta   90.00
_cell.angle_gamma   90.00
#
_symmetry.space_group_name_H-M   'P 1'
#
loop_
_entity.id
_entity.type
_entity.pdbx_description
1 polymer ?
#
loop_
_entity_poly.entity_id
_entity_poly.type
_entity_poly.pdbx_seq_one_letter_code
_entity_poly.pdbx_strand_id
1 'polypeptide(L)'
;MSKHQRHRRVRDYNLHAGLAEVFTPGRHYSTYLAEKVILFSRFRGQDLSRLQKLAFHRFHSERVFDLRPNILDISDRAVLVEYFQFFDELFFFGSLGGSKRCILKCDSKLAEADGPRGKFSKREVLNIQQGKLGQIFEIKVYRQRGENRYYSLRAALGFMLQAMCHAFLRLWQCRSGHCSEMWGEHGAGWAWQDMALAIEDAVSDGHFVNLDTPLGRLEMLADNLRAYPAYLSAEQLRRWRIDPRKLARLAGKT
;
A
#
# COMPACT_ATOMS: atom_id res chain seq x y z
N MET A 1 6.99 23.49 14.08
CA MET A 1 5.70 22.96 13.58
C MET A 1 5.41 23.57 12.22
N SER A 2 5.08 22.75 11.21
CA SER A 2 4.73 23.24 9.86
C SER A 2 3.39 24.00 9.94
N LYS A 3 3.34 25.23 9.43
CA LYS A 3 2.08 25.98 9.29
C LYS A 3 1.10 25.16 8.45
N HIS A 4 -0.13 24.98 8.94
CA HIS A 4 -1.18 24.31 8.19
C HIS A 4 -1.39 25.02 6.85
N GLN A 5 -1.41 24.25 5.77
CA GLN A 5 -1.58 24.79 4.43
C GLN A 5 -2.89 24.29 3.82
N ARG A 6 -3.52 25.13 2.98
CA ARG A 6 -4.79 24.78 2.30
C ARG A 6 -4.68 23.44 1.58
N HIS A 7 -5.62 22.54 1.84
CA HIS A 7 -5.65 21.25 1.16
C HIS A 7 -5.94 21.40 -0.33
N ARG A 8 -5.32 20.52 -1.12
CA ARG A 8 -5.50 20.42 -2.56
C ARG A 8 -6.33 19.18 -2.87
N ARG A 9 -7.19 19.29 -3.89
CA ARG A 9 -7.87 18.17 -4.51
C ARG A 9 -7.26 17.95 -5.89
N VAL A 10 -7.20 16.70 -6.31
CA VAL A 10 -6.76 16.28 -7.64
C VAL A 10 -8.02 15.99 -8.47
N ARG A 11 -8.09 16.50 -9.69
CA ARG A 11 -9.25 16.20 -10.55
C ARG A 11 -9.13 14.78 -11.09
N ASP A 12 -10.24 14.05 -11.15
CA ASP A 12 -10.25 12.67 -11.66
C ASP A 12 -9.76 12.58 -13.10
N TYR A 13 -10.07 13.59 -13.91
CA TYR A 13 -9.53 13.71 -15.26
C TYR A 13 -8.00 13.58 -15.32
N ASN A 14 -7.27 14.20 -14.37
CA ASN A 14 -5.81 14.13 -14.34
C ASN A 14 -5.32 12.71 -14.01
N LEU A 15 -6.06 11.98 -13.18
CA LEU A 15 -5.78 10.60 -12.81
C LEU A 15 -6.09 9.66 -13.99
N HIS A 16 -7.21 9.86 -14.69
CA HIS A 16 -7.56 9.10 -15.90
C HIS A 16 -6.54 9.30 -17.03
N ALA A 17 -6.06 10.53 -17.21
CA ALA A 17 -5.06 10.86 -18.21
C ALA A 17 -3.67 10.27 -17.91
N GLY A 18 -3.42 9.83 -16.67
CA GLY A 18 -2.12 9.29 -16.24
C GLY A 18 -1.02 10.34 -16.18
N LEU A 19 -1.35 11.57 -15.74
CA LEU A 19 -0.36 12.64 -15.63
C LEU A 19 0.64 12.36 -14.50
N ALA A 20 1.92 12.63 -14.75
CA ALA A 20 2.95 12.54 -13.73
C ALA A 20 2.75 13.58 -12.61
N GLU A 21 3.12 13.21 -11.37
CA GLU A 21 3.17 14.10 -10.20
C GLU A 21 1.88 14.88 -9.88
N VAL A 22 0.73 14.24 -10.04
CA VAL A 22 -0.60 14.81 -9.75
C VAL A 22 -0.82 15.19 -8.27
N PHE A 23 -0.10 14.57 -7.34
CA PHE A 23 -0.22 14.84 -5.91
C PHE A 23 0.85 15.82 -5.43
N THR A 24 0.44 16.76 -4.57
CA THR A 24 1.37 17.66 -3.89
C THR A 24 1.70 17.10 -2.50
N PRO A 25 2.99 16.85 -2.17
CA PRO A 25 3.37 16.31 -0.87
C PRO A 25 2.80 17.11 0.30
N GLY A 26 2.19 16.43 1.28
CA GLY A 26 1.72 17.09 2.50
C GLY A 26 0.46 17.95 2.37
N ARG A 27 -0.29 17.86 1.26
CA ARG A 27 -1.38 18.81 0.95
C ARG A 27 -2.76 18.17 0.80
N HIS A 28 -2.95 16.90 1.10
CA HIS A 28 -4.21 16.21 0.87
C HIS A 28 -4.84 15.69 2.17
N TYR A 29 -6.17 15.63 2.25
CA TYR A 29 -6.82 14.88 3.33
C TYR A 29 -6.60 13.38 3.10
N SER A 30 -6.40 12.62 4.18
CA SER A 30 -6.23 11.16 4.10
C SER A 30 -7.48 10.47 3.57
N THR A 31 -8.67 10.90 4.00
CA THR A 31 -9.96 10.41 3.49
C THR A 31 -10.08 10.64 1.99
N TYR A 32 -9.76 11.85 1.52
CA TYR A 32 -9.76 12.18 0.10
C TYR A 32 -8.79 11.31 -0.71
N LEU A 33 -7.59 11.04 -0.19
CA LEU A 33 -6.63 10.13 -0.82
C LEU A 33 -7.19 8.70 -0.91
N ALA A 34 -7.75 8.19 0.19
CA ALA A 34 -8.37 6.86 0.22
C ALA A 34 -9.55 6.77 -0.73
N GLU A 35 -10.43 7.77 -0.80
CA GLU A 35 -11.55 7.84 -1.75
C GLU A 35 -11.09 7.65 -3.20
N LYS A 36 -9.97 8.27 -3.61
CA LYS A 36 -9.42 8.09 -4.95
C LYS A 36 -8.93 6.67 -5.19
N VAL A 37 -8.22 6.09 -4.24
CA VAL A 37 -7.74 4.70 -4.37
C VAL A 37 -8.92 3.73 -4.41
N ILE A 38 -9.93 3.91 -3.54
CA ILE A 38 -11.15 3.10 -3.51
C ILE A 38 -11.89 3.17 -4.85
N LEU A 39 -12.08 4.37 -5.39
CA LEU A 39 -12.76 4.56 -6.67
C LEU A 39 -12.01 3.85 -7.81
N PHE A 40 -10.71 4.09 -7.95
CA PHE A 40 -9.93 3.55 -9.07
C PHE A 40 -9.65 2.04 -8.93
N SER A 41 -9.67 1.49 -7.71
CA SER A 41 -9.58 0.04 -7.47
C SER A 41 -10.81 -0.72 -7.99
N ARG A 42 -11.94 -0.02 -8.19
CA ARG A 42 -13.19 -0.61 -8.69
C ARG A 42 -13.33 -0.55 -10.22
N PHE A 43 -12.51 0.24 -10.91
CA PHE A 43 -12.60 0.34 -12.36
C PHE A 43 -12.24 -0.98 -13.05
N ARG A 44 -12.95 -1.27 -14.13
CA ARG A 44 -12.80 -2.47 -14.95
C ARG A 44 -12.96 -2.09 -16.42
N GLY A 45 -12.41 -2.91 -17.32
CA GLY A 45 -12.59 -2.76 -18.76
C GLY A 45 -12.33 -1.34 -19.27
N GLN A 46 -13.37 -0.67 -19.78
CA GLN A 46 -13.23 0.66 -20.38
C GLN A 46 -13.02 1.78 -19.37
N ASP A 47 -13.47 1.61 -18.12
CA ASP A 47 -13.37 2.62 -17.06
C ASP A 47 -11.95 2.77 -16.51
N LEU A 48 -11.08 1.80 -16.80
CA LEU A 48 -9.67 1.86 -16.41
C LEU A 48 -9.01 3.13 -16.95
N SER A 49 -8.18 3.76 -16.10
CA SER A 49 -7.33 4.86 -16.54
C SER A 49 -6.34 4.41 -17.61
N ARG A 50 -5.75 5.36 -18.34
CA ARG A 50 -4.70 5.05 -19.32
C ARG A 50 -3.56 4.25 -18.67
N LEU A 51 -3.14 4.65 -17.46
CA LEU A 51 -2.05 4.00 -16.74
C LEU A 51 -2.43 2.58 -16.30
N GLN A 52 -3.65 2.38 -15.79
CA GLN A 52 -4.16 1.06 -15.42
C GLN A 52 -4.24 0.12 -16.63
N LYS A 53 -4.73 0.62 -17.78
CA LYS A 53 -4.78 -0.17 -19.03
C LYS A 53 -3.40 -0.66 -19.46
N LEU A 54 -2.39 0.21 -19.39
CA LEU A 54 -1.00 -0.15 -19.70
C LEU A 54 -0.44 -1.17 -18.71
N ALA A 55 -0.68 -0.98 -17.42
CA ALA A 55 -0.27 -1.91 -16.37
C ALA A 55 -0.89 -3.30 -16.58
N PHE A 56 -2.18 -3.38 -16.92
CA PHE A 56 -2.86 -4.64 -17.22
C PHE A 56 -2.34 -5.34 -18.45
N HIS A 57 -2.08 -4.58 -19.52
CA HIS A 57 -1.49 -5.15 -20.71
C HIS A 57 -0.17 -5.86 -20.37
N ARG A 58 0.74 -5.19 -19.64
CA ARG A 58 2.01 -5.78 -19.19
C ARG A 58 1.79 -7.00 -18.29
N PHE A 59 0.88 -6.89 -17.31
CA PHE A 59 0.55 -7.98 -16.38
C PHE A 59 0.13 -9.27 -17.09
N HIS A 60 -0.63 -9.17 -18.19
CA HIS A 60 -1.05 -10.33 -18.96
C HIS A 60 -0.05 -10.79 -20.03
N SER A 61 0.79 -9.89 -20.55
CA SER A 61 1.73 -10.23 -21.62
C SER A 61 3.10 -10.71 -21.14
N GLU A 62 3.51 -10.32 -19.93
CA GLU A 62 4.88 -10.53 -19.46
C GLU A 62 4.98 -11.70 -18.48
N ARG A 63 5.93 -12.60 -18.75
CA ARG A 63 6.15 -13.81 -17.95
C ARG A 63 6.60 -13.53 -16.50
N VAL A 64 7.13 -12.34 -16.21
CA VAL A 64 7.57 -11.93 -14.87
C VAL A 64 6.44 -11.91 -13.85
N PHE A 65 5.18 -11.78 -14.29
CA PHE A 65 4.01 -11.79 -13.42
C PHE A 65 3.51 -13.21 -13.12
N ASP A 66 4.03 -14.23 -13.79
CA ASP A 66 3.65 -15.63 -13.58
C ASP A 66 4.30 -16.19 -12.32
N LEU A 67 3.50 -16.34 -11.27
CA LEU A 67 3.94 -16.86 -9.97
C LEU A 67 3.93 -18.39 -9.88
N ARG A 68 3.60 -19.12 -10.96
CA ARG A 68 3.51 -20.58 -10.89
C ARG A 68 4.85 -21.20 -10.46
N PRO A 69 4.85 -22.25 -9.61
CA PRO A 69 6.07 -22.81 -9.01
C PRO A 69 7.15 -23.29 -10.00
N ASN A 70 6.77 -23.57 -11.24
CA ASN A 70 7.66 -24.07 -12.29
C ASN A 70 8.48 -22.96 -13.01
N ILE A 71 8.18 -21.67 -12.79
CA ILE A 71 8.88 -20.57 -13.47
C ILE A 71 10.12 -20.14 -12.69
N LEU A 72 11.19 -20.93 -12.66
CA LEU A 72 12.35 -20.72 -11.77
C LEU A 72 13.48 -19.83 -12.32
N ASP A 73 13.43 -19.47 -13.60
CA ASP A 73 14.46 -18.69 -14.30
C ASP A 73 14.40 -17.18 -14.01
N ILE A 74 13.28 -16.68 -13.48
CA ILE A 74 13.10 -15.27 -13.11
C ILE A 74 13.41 -15.10 -11.63
N SER A 75 14.30 -14.18 -11.27
CA SER A 75 14.63 -13.92 -9.86
C SER A 75 13.46 -13.29 -9.08
N ASP A 76 13.33 -13.61 -7.79
CA ASP A 76 12.31 -13.01 -6.91
C ASP A 76 12.38 -11.48 -6.88
N ARG A 77 13.60 -10.92 -6.94
CA ARG A 77 13.80 -9.48 -7.00
C ARG A 77 13.16 -8.87 -8.24
N ALA A 78 13.30 -9.50 -9.41
CA ALA A 78 12.69 -9.01 -10.63
C ALA A 78 11.16 -9.04 -10.52
N VAL A 79 10.60 -10.14 -10.03
CA VAL A 79 9.16 -10.27 -9.78
C VAL A 79 8.65 -9.15 -8.86
N LEU A 80 9.30 -8.94 -7.71
CA LEU A 80 8.88 -7.93 -6.75
C LEU A 80 8.97 -6.49 -7.29
N VAL A 81 10.00 -6.19 -8.10
CA VAL A 81 10.14 -4.87 -8.75
C VAL A 81 9.00 -4.63 -9.75
N GLU A 82 8.69 -5.62 -10.59
CA GLU A 82 7.62 -5.49 -11.58
C GLU A 82 6.24 -5.39 -10.92
N TYR A 83 5.98 -6.19 -9.88
CA TYR A 83 4.75 -6.06 -9.10
C TYR A 83 4.65 -4.73 -8.35
N PHE A 84 5.75 -4.17 -7.86
CA PHE A 84 5.74 -2.84 -7.24
C PHE A 84 5.29 -1.77 -8.23
N GLN A 85 5.85 -1.78 -9.44
CA GLN A 85 5.45 -0.83 -10.48
C GLN A 85 4.01 -1.08 -10.93
N PHE A 86 3.62 -2.33 -11.13
CA PHE A 86 2.24 -2.70 -11.47
C PHE A 86 1.24 -2.19 -10.43
N PHE A 87 1.47 -2.43 -9.14
CA PHE A 87 0.59 -1.94 -8.08
C PHE A 87 0.59 -0.42 -7.94
N ASP A 88 1.73 0.24 -8.15
CA ASP A 88 1.82 1.70 -8.13
C ASP A 88 0.96 2.30 -9.24
N GLU A 89 1.07 1.77 -10.45
CA GLU A 89 0.27 2.20 -11.59
C GLU A 89 -1.22 1.86 -11.43
N LEU A 90 -1.52 0.69 -10.86
CA LEU A 90 -2.89 0.20 -10.72
C LEU A 90 -3.69 0.92 -9.62
N PHE A 91 -3.07 1.15 -8.46
CA PHE A 91 -3.77 1.64 -7.26
C PHE A 91 -3.30 3.02 -6.79
N PHE A 92 -2.05 3.40 -7.08
CA PHE A 92 -1.41 4.60 -6.53
C PHE A 92 -1.01 5.60 -7.62
N PHE A 93 -1.58 5.48 -8.81
CA PHE A 93 -1.46 6.44 -9.91
C PHE A 93 -0.02 6.67 -10.41
N GLY A 94 0.88 5.69 -10.23
CA GLY A 94 2.31 5.83 -10.55
C GLY A 94 3.04 6.84 -9.64
N SER A 95 2.43 7.22 -8.52
CA SER A 95 2.93 8.30 -7.67
C SER A 95 4.06 7.85 -6.75
N LEU A 96 4.15 6.57 -6.41
CA LEU A 96 5.15 6.06 -5.48
C LEU A 96 6.51 5.93 -6.15
N GLY A 97 6.60 5.13 -7.21
CA GLY A 97 7.82 4.92 -8.00
C GLY A 97 8.22 6.19 -8.78
N GLY A 98 7.25 6.86 -9.39
CA GLY A 98 7.49 8.08 -10.17
C GLY A 98 8.09 9.23 -9.35
N SER A 99 7.69 9.36 -8.07
CA SER A 99 8.20 10.45 -7.21
C SER A 99 9.65 10.29 -6.74
N LYS A 100 10.24 9.08 -6.90
CA LYS A 100 11.53 8.69 -6.27
C LYS A 100 11.55 8.84 -4.74
N ARG A 101 10.39 9.04 -4.10
CA ARG A 101 10.24 9.18 -2.64
C ARG A 101 9.74 7.90 -1.98
N CYS A 102 9.43 6.86 -2.76
CA CYS A 102 9.21 5.51 -2.26
C CYS A 102 10.20 4.56 -2.96
N ILE A 103 10.95 3.79 -2.18
CA ILE A 103 12.00 2.90 -2.69
C ILE A 103 11.72 1.47 -2.22
N LEU A 104 11.60 0.54 -3.16
CA LEU A 104 11.62 -0.89 -2.87
C LEU A 104 13.08 -1.38 -2.72
N LYS A 105 13.35 -2.09 -1.63
CA LYS A 105 14.60 -2.82 -1.39
C LYS A 105 14.28 -4.30 -1.18
N CYS A 106 14.72 -5.14 -2.10
CA CYS A 106 14.67 -6.59 -1.92
C CYS A 106 15.95 -7.01 -1.18
N ASP A 107 15.82 -7.43 0.07
CA ASP A 107 16.96 -7.90 0.86
C ASP A 107 17.20 -9.39 0.56
N SER A 108 18.47 -9.78 0.38
CA SER A 108 18.85 -11.17 0.22
C SER A 108 18.94 -11.91 1.55
N LYS A 109 18.93 -11.20 2.68
CA LYS A 109 18.94 -11.81 4.01
C LYS A 109 17.66 -12.61 4.25
N LEU A 110 17.86 -13.87 4.63
CA LEU A 110 16.79 -14.76 5.06
C LEU A 110 16.29 -14.30 6.43
N ALA A 111 15.01 -14.02 6.53
CA ALA A 111 14.31 -13.99 7.80
C ALA A 111 13.99 -15.43 8.24
N GLU A 112 13.95 -15.66 9.55
CA GLU A 112 13.43 -16.92 10.11
C GLU A 112 11.97 -17.14 9.68
N ALA A 113 11.49 -18.38 9.70
CA ALA A 113 10.18 -18.76 9.17
C ALA A 113 9.01 -17.94 9.78
N ASP A 114 9.14 -17.54 11.05
CA ASP A 114 8.16 -16.71 11.77
C ASP A 114 8.63 -15.25 11.94
N GLY A 115 9.67 -14.86 11.21
CA GLY A 115 10.24 -13.53 11.25
C GLY A 115 9.35 -12.48 10.56
N PRO A 116 9.70 -11.18 10.68
CA PRO A 116 9.01 -10.15 9.93
C PRO A 116 9.15 -10.41 8.42
N ARG A 117 8.05 -10.19 7.68
CA ARG A 117 8.02 -10.31 6.20
C ARG A 117 8.75 -9.18 5.49
N GLY A 118 8.90 -8.05 6.18
CA GLY A 118 9.56 -6.88 5.67
C GLY A 118 9.65 -5.78 6.72
N LYS A 119 10.15 -4.61 6.30
CA LYS A 119 10.20 -3.41 7.11
C LYS A 119 9.83 -2.21 6.26
N PHE A 120 8.88 -1.42 6.75
CA PHE A 120 8.60 -0.09 6.22
C PHE A 120 9.32 0.95 7.07
N SER A 121 10.11 1.84 6.46
CA SER A 121 10.86 2.85 7.19
C SER A 121 10.80 4.22 6.49
N LYS A 122 11.08 5.26 7.29
CA LYS A 122 11.20 6.65 6.83
C LYS A 122 12.66 7.07 6.95
N ARG A 123 13.21 7.66 5.90
CA ARG A 123 14.52 8.32 5.89
C ARG A 123 14.34 9.79 5.56
N GLU A 124 14.91 10.66 6.38
CA GLU A 124 14.95 12.10 6.09
C GLU A 124 16.12 12.37 5.16
N VAL A 125 15.88 13.19 4.13
CA VAL A 125 16.89 13.52 3.12
C VAL A 125 16.91 15.02 2.97
N LEU A 126 18.08 15.63 3.18
CA LEU A 126 18.25 17.05 2.94
C LEU A 126 18.17 17.32 1.44
N ASN A 127 17.15 18.07 1.01
CA ASN A 127 17.10 18.59 -0.35
C ASN A 127 17.99 19.83 -0.40
N ILE A 128 19.24 19.62 -0.82
CA ILE A 128 20.31 20.64 -0.87
C ILE A 128 19.88 21.84 -1.72
N GLN A 129 19.12 21.62 -2.82
CA GLN A 129 18.68 22.70 -3.72
C GLN A 129 17.63 23.62 -3.11
N GLN A 130 16.86 23.15 -2.12
CA GLN A 130 15.75 23.91 -1.53
C GLN A 130 15.96 24.24 -0.05
N GLY A 131 17.08 23.79 0.54
CA GLY A 131 17.33 23.90 1.98
C GLY A 131 16.25 23.25 2.85
N LYS A 132 15.47 22.30 2.30
CA LYS A 132 14.32 21.67 2.97
C LYS A 132 14.59 20.20 3.23
N LEU A 133 14.21 19.72 4.41
CA LEU A 133 14.16 18.30 4.72
C LEU A 133 13.03 17.64 3.91
N GLY A 134 13.41 16.81 2.94
CA GLY A 134 12.54 15.87 2.26
C GLY A 134 12.43 14.55 3.01
N GLN A 135 11.55 13.67 2.55
CA GLN A 135 11.38 12.34 3.11
C GLN A 135 11.31 11.30 2.01
N ILE A 136 12.02 10.20 2.23
CA ILE A 136 11.97 8.99 1.44
C ILE A 136 11.41 7.88 2.33
N PHE A 137 10.49 7.10 1.79
CA PHE A 137 9.97 5.90 2.42
C PHE A 137 10.61 4.69 1.76
N GLU A 138 11.10 3.76 2.57
CA GLU A 138 11.73 2.54 2.10
C GLU A 138 10.84 1.35 2.47
N ILE A 139 10.54 0.52 1.48
CA ILE A 139 9.86 -0.76 1.64
C ILE A 139 10.94 -1.82 1.48
N LYS A 140 11.32 -2.46 2.58
CA LYS A 140 12.25 -3.58 2.55
C LYS A 140 11.47 -4.89 2.65
N VAL A 141 11.65 -5.78 1.68
CA VAL A 141 11.06 -7.13 1.68
C VAL A 141 12.14 -8.14 2.04
N TYR A 142 11.83 -9.08 2.94
CA TYR A 142 12.74 -10.14 3.36
C TYR A 142 12.32 -11.48 2.74
N ARG A 143 13.30 -12.30 2.37
CA ARG A 143 13.05 -13.68 1.95
C ARG A 143 12.80 -14.53 3.18
N GLN A 144 11.70 -15.28 3.22
CA GLN A 144 11.41 -16.18 4.33
C GLN A 144 12.09 -17.54 4.13
N ARG A 145 12.65 -18.10 5.19
CA ARG A 145 13.29 -19.42 5.16
C ARG A 145 12.24 -20.53 5.16
N GLY A 146 12.44 -21.55 4.33
CA GLY A 146 11.63 -22.78 4.35
C GLY A 146 10.27 -22.70 3.65
N GLU A 147 9.84 -21.52 3.21
CA GLU A 147 8.61 -21.37 2.43
C GLU A 147 8.83 -21.77 0.95
N ASN A 148 7.82 -22.40 0.35
CA ASN A 148 7.77 -22.54 -1.10
C ASN A 148 7.71 -21.15 -1.74
N ARG A 149 8.47 -20.98 -2.84
CA ARG A 149 8.62 -19.72 -3.55
C ARG A 149 7.29 -19.01 -3.86
N TYR A 150 6.28 -19.74 -4.30
CA TYR A 150 4.95 -19.17 -4.59
C TYR A 150 4.35 -18.49 -3.35
N TYR A 151 4.31 -19.20 -2.21
CA TYR A 151 3.79 -18.64 -0.96
C TYR A 151 4.65 -17.48 -0.46
N SER A 152 5.97 -17.59 -0.58
CA SER A 152 6.89 -16.52 -0.16
C SER A 152 6.71 -15.24 -0.97
N LEU A 153 6.61 -15.35 -2.30
CA LEU A 153 6.31 -14.22 -3.16
C LEU A 153 4.93 -13.64 -2.86
N ARG A 154 3.90 -14.47 -2.73
CA ARG A 154 2.55 -14.00 -2.40
C ARG A 154 2.49 -13.25 -1.07
N ALA A 155 3.18 -13.75 -0.03
CA ALA A 155 3.30 -13.08 1.27
C ALA A 155 4.07 -11.76 1.16
N ALA A 156 5.15 -11.74 0.38
CA ALA A 156 5.93 -10.53 0.09
C ALA A 156 5.11 -9.47 -0.67
N LEU A 157 4.29 -9.87 -1.65
CA LEU A 157 3.38 -8.99 -2.36
C LEU A 157 2.34 -8.36 -1.42
N GLY A 158 1.81 -9.12 -0.47
CA GLY A 158 0.87 -8.62 0.53
C GLY A 158 1.49 -7.58 1.45
N PHE A 159 2.68 -7.88 1.99
CA PHE A 159 3.44 -6.90 2.75
C PHE A 159 3.78 -5.65 1.91
N MET A 160 4.14 -5.83 0.65
CA MET A 160 4.48 -4.72 -0.24
C MET A 160 3.28 -3.79 -0.46
N LEU A 161 2.11 -4.32 -0.78
CA LEU A 161 0.87 -3.53 -0.91
C LEU A 161 0.50 -2.82 0.39
N GLN A 162 0.61 -3.51 1.53
CA GLN A 162 0.41 -2.93 2.86
C GLN A 162 1.34 -1.72 3.08
N ALA A 163 2.63 -1.87 2.76
CA ALA A 163 3.63 -0.81 2.90
C ALA A 163 3.43 0.33 1.89
N MET A 164 2.98 0.05 0.67
CA MET A 164 2.63 1.04 -0.35
C MET A 164 1.45 1.90 0.09
N CYS A 165 0.44 1.30 0.74
CA CYS A 165 -0.66 2.03 1.36
C CYS A 165 -0.15 3.07 2.38
N HIS A 166 0.79 2.67 3.25
CA HIS A 166 1.42 3.62 4.17
C HIS A 166 2.24 4.69 3.47
N ALA A 167 3.04 4.31 2.46
CA ALA A 167 3.86 5.24 1.70
C ALA A 167 3.00 6.31 1.04
N PHE A 168 1.92 5.90 0.37
CA PHE A 168 0.99 6.80 -0.32
C PHE A 168 0.38 7.82 0.64
N LEU A 169 -0.19 7.36 1.75
CA LEU A 169 -0.75 8.26 2.75
C LEU A 169 0.33 9.18 3.35
N ARG A 170 1.48 8.64 3.78
CA ARG A 170 2.53 9.47 4.42
C ARG A 170 3.19 10.49 3.48
N LEU A 171 3.25 10.22 2.18
CA LEU A 171 3.77 11.14 1.18
C LEU A 171 2.82 12.31 0.93
N TRP A 172 1.54 12.01 0.71
CA TRP A 172 0.61 12.98 0.14
C TRP A 172 -0.30 13.64 1.18
N GLN A 173 -0.58 12.99 2.31
CA GLN A 173 -1.50 13.52 3.30
C GLN A 173 -0.93 14.73 4.07
N CYS A 174 -1.81 15.61 4.52
CA CYS A 174 -1.47 16.70 5.42
C CYS A 174 -1.02 16.18 6.79
N ARG A 175 0.00 16.83 7.36
CA ARG A 175 0.60 16.46 8.66
C ARG A 175 0.29 17.45 9.77
N SER A 176 -0.63 18.38 9.53
CA SER A 176 -1.12 19.24 10.60
C SER A 176 -1.89 18.39 11.62
N GLY A 177 -1.74 18.70 12.91
CA GLY A 177 -2.47 17.99 13.98
C GLY A 177 -3.98 18.06 13.86
N HIS A 178 -4.52 19.07 13.16
CA HIS A 178 -5.96 19.17 12.85
C HIS A 178 -6.41 18.27 11.69
N CYS A 179 -5.48 17.60 11.02
CA CYS A 179 -5.74 16.70 9.89
C CYS A 179 -5.32 15.26 10.22
N SER A 180 -4.74 15.04 11.40
CA SER A 180 -4.28 13.74 11.88
C SER A 180 -5.38 12.94 12.57
N GLU A 181 -6.65 13.36 12.49
CA GLU A 181 -7.81 12.81 13.21
C GLU A 181 -8.04 11.30 13.05
N MET A 182 -7.26 10.58 12.24
CA MET A 182 -7.39 9.14 12.03
C MET A 182 -6.09 8.36 12.17
N TRP A 183 -5.12 8.87 12.93
CA TRP A 183 -3.83 8.19 13.16
C TRP A 183 -3.68 7.72 14.61
N GLY A 184 -3.51 6.41 14.80
CA GLY A 184 -2.54 5.94 15.79
C GLY A 184 -1.13 6.02 15.18
N GLU A 185 -0.08 6.15 16.00
CA GLU A 185 1.32 6.23 15.54
C GLU A 185 1.74 5.01 14.67
N HIS A 186 0.98 3.91 14.76
CA HIS A 186 1.17 2.64 14.08
C HIS A 186 0.52 2.53 12.67
N GLY A 187 -0.17 3.56 12.18
CA GLY A 187 -0.38 3.76 10.74
C GLY A 187 -1.55 3.03 10.06
N ALA A 188 -2.39 2.26 10.76
CA ALA A 188 -3.59 1.60 10.19
C ALA A 188 -4.92 2.33 10.55
N GLY A 189 -4.95 3.64 10.29
CA GLY A 189 -6.15 4.48 10.45
C GLY A 189 -7.32 4.11 9.55
N TRP A 190 -8.48 4.76 9.70
CA TRP A 190 -9.68 4.40 8.93
C TRP A 190 -9.48 4.52 7.41
N ALA A 191 -8.83 5.59 6.97
CA ALA A 191 -8.49 5.80 5.55
C ALA A 191 -7.59 4.68 5.01
N TRP A 192 -6.68 4.16 5.84
CA TRP A 192 -5.84 3.02 5.48
C TRP A 192 -6.67 1.74 5.40
N GLN A 193 -7.55 1.48 6.37
CA GLN A 193 -8.43 0.29 6.37
C GLN A 193 -9.39 0.27 5.18
N ASP A 194 -10.01 1.42 4.86
CA ASP A 194 -10.92 1.54 3.72
C ASP A 194 -10.18 1.33 2.39
N MET A 195 -8.99 1.92 2.25
CA MET A 195 -8.14 1.75 1.07
C MET A 195 -7.65 0.30 0.92
N ALA A 196 -7.14 -0.29 2.00
CA ALA A 196 -6.62 -1.65 1.99
C ALA A 196 -7.72 -2.67 1.67
N LEU A 197 -8.95 -2.49 2.18
CA LEU A 197 -10.07 -3.35 1.81
C LEU A 197 -10.40 -3.26 0.32
N ALA A 198 -10.44 -2.06 -0.24
CA ALA A 198 -10.74 -1.88 -1.67
C ALA A 198 -9.65 -2.50 -2.57
N ILE A 199 -8.39 -2.42 -2.15
CA ILE A 199 -7.28 -3.08 -2.85
C ILE A 199 -7.39 -4.60 -2.70
N GLU A 200 -7.64 -5.14 -1.51
CA GLU A 200 -7.87 -6.58 -1.29
C GLU A 200 -9.00 -7.12 -2.18
N ASP A 201 -10.13 -6.42 -2.23
CA ASP A 201 -11.26 -6.76 -3.10
C ASP A 201 -10.85 -6.74 -4.58
N ALA A 202 -10.04 -5.77 -5.01
CA ALA A 202 -9.58 -5.67 -6.39
C ALA A 202 -8.56 -6.76 -6.75
N VAL A 203 -7.57 -7.03 -5.89
CA VAL A 203 -6.54 -8.02 -6.21
C VAL A 203 -7.11 -9.45 -6.19
N SER A 204 -8.04 -9.75 -5.28
CA SER A 204 -8.66 -11.08 -5.16
C SER A 204 -9.74 -11.37 -6.21
N ASP A 205 -10.20 -10.37 -6.96
CA ASP A 205 -11.19 -10.52 -8.02
C ASP A 205 -10.64 -11.41 -9.15
N GLY A 206 -11.29 -12.58 -9.32
CA GLY A 206 -10.91 -13.62 -10.29
C GLY A 206 -11.04 -13.19 -11.76
N HIS A 207 -11.76 -12.10 -12.04
CA HIS A 207 -11.89 -11.53 -13.38
C HIS A 207 -10.98 -10.30 -13.59
N PHE A 208 -10.12 -9.98 -12.62
CA PHE A 208 -9.25 -8.82 -12.66
C PHE A 208 -7.77 -9.19 -12.49
N VAL A 209 -7.26 -9.19 -11.25
CA VAL A 209 -5.86 -9.53 -10.97
C VAL A 209 -5.72 -11.01 -10.58
N ASN A 210 -6.78 -11.60 -9.98
CA ASN A 210 -6.81 -12.98 -9.49
C ASN A 210 -5.60 -13.37 -8.62
N LEU A 211 -5.24 -12.47 -7.71
CA LEU A 211 -4.17 -12.63 -6.75
C LEU A 211 -4.73 -12.45 -5.34
N ASP A 212 -4.99 -13.57 -4.66
CA ASP A 212 -5.50 -13.59 -3.28
C ASP A 212 -4.43 -13.10 -2.29
N THR A 213 -4.24 -11.80 -2.19
CA THR A 213 -3.15 -11.21 -1.40
C THR A 213 -3.72 -10.41 -0.23
N PRO A 214 -3.79 -10.98 0.98
CA PRO A 214 -4.21 -10.23 2.15
C PRO A 214 -3.16 -9.19 2.53
N LEU A 215 -3.61 -7.99 2.90
CA LEU A 215 -2.77 -6.86 3.33
C LEU A 215 -2.54 -6.83 4.84
N GLY A 216 -2.94 -7.89 5.57
CA GLY A 216 -2.76 -7.98 7.02
C GLY A 216 -3.62 -7.00 7.83
N ARG A 217 -4.78 -6.59 7.28
CA ARG A 217 -5.65 -5.57 7.89
C ARG A 217 -6.09 -5.90 9.31
N LEU A 218 -6.36 -7.18 9.58
CA LEU A 218 -6.84 -7.66 10.86
C LEU A 218 -5.74 -7.59 11.93
N GLU A 219 -4.55 -8.06 11.59
CA GLU A 219 -3.35 -8.03 12.44
C GLU A 219 -2.99 -6.59 12.79
N MET A 220 -2.96 -5.70 11.79
CA MET A 220 -2.70 -4.29 12.00
C MET A 220 -3.74 -3.59 12.88
N LEU A 221 -5.01 -3.97 12.73
CA LEU A 221 -6.07 -3.42 13.58
C LEU A 221 -5.93 -3.93 15.02
N ALA A 222 -5.54 -5.19 15.22
CA ALA A 222 -5.25 -5.74 16.54
C ALA A 222 -4.07 -5.02 17.20
N ASP A 223 -2.99 -4.74 16.46
CA ASP A 223 -1.85 -3.96 16.94
C ASP A 223 -2.26 -2.55 17.37
N ASN A 224 -3.09 -1.87 16.56
CA ASN A 224 -3.62 -0.56 16.90
C ASN A 224 -4.48 -0.57 18.16
N LEU A 225 -5.35 -1.57 18.33
CA LEU A 225 -6.21 -1.70 19.52
C LEU A 225 -5.39 -1.95 20.79
N ARG A 226 -4.29 -2.71 20.69
CA ARG A 226 -3.37 -2.92 21.81
C ARG A 226 -2.68 -1.63 22.24
N ALA A 227 -2.25 -0.81 21.28
CA ALA A 227 -1.58 0.46 21.55
C ALA A 227 -2.54 1.57 22.00
N TYR A 228 -3.75 1.60 21.43
CA TYR A 228 -4.76 2.62 21.68
C TYR A 228 -6.13 1.96 21.81
N PRO A 229 -6.56 1.59 23.03
CA PRO A 229 -7.82 0.88 23.27
C PRO A 229 -9.08 1.75 23.09
N ALA A 230 -8.99 2.84 22.31
CA ALA A 230 -10.13 3.65 21.94
C ALA A 230 -11.15 2.82 21.14
N TYR A 231 -12.44 3.06 21.40
CA TYR A 231 -13.55 2.26 20.90
C TYR A 231 -13.65 2.30 19.36
N LEU A 232 -13.50 1.13 18.72
CA LEU A 232 -14.00 0.90 17.37
C LEU A 232 -15.51 0.67 17.43
N SER A 233 -16.27 1.29 16.54
CA SER A 233 -17.71 1.03 16.48
C SER A 233 -17.99 -0.32 15.78
N ALA A 234 -19.08 -0.98 16.19
CA ALA A 234 -19.54 -2.19 15.50
C ALA A 234 -19.86 -1.94 14.02
N GLU A 235 -20.27 -0.72 13.67
CA GLU A 235 -20.50 -0.30 12.29
C GLU A 235 -19.19 -0.25 11.48
N GLN A 236 -18.10 0.26 12.05
CA GLN A 236 -16.78 0.29 11.40
C GLN A 236 -16.26 -1.12 11.12
N LEU A 237 -16.33 -2.01 12.12
CA LEU A 237 -15.92 -3.40 11.95
C LEU A 237 -16.73 -4.11 10.86
N ARG A 238 -18.05 -3.88 10.83
CA ARG A 238 -18.93 -4.41 9.78
C ARG A 238 -18.55 -3.88 8.40
N ARG A 239 -18.30 -2.57 8.28
CA ARG A 239 -17.85 -1.94 7.03
C ARG A 239 -16.55 -2.54 6.53
N TRP A 240 -15.63 -2.88 7.43
CA TRP A 240 -14.34 -3.51 7.09
C TRP A 240 -14.39 -5.02 6.93
N ARG A 241 -15.57 -5.64 7.08
CA ARG A 241 -15.77 -7.09 7.08
C ARG A 241 -14.88 -7.81 8.10
N ILE A 242 -14.66 -7.19 9.26
CA ILE A 242 -13.86 -7.73 10.35
C ILE A 242 -14.76 -8.35 11.41
N ASP A 243 -14.53 -9.62 11.73
CA ASP A 243 -15.19 -10.32 12.83
C ASP A 243 -14.65 -9.78 14.18
N PRO A 244 -15.49 -9.16 15.02
CA PRO A 244 -15.07 -8.64 16.32
C PRO A 244 -14.45 -9.71 17.22
N ARG A 245 -14.90 -10.98 17.13
CA ARG A 245 -14.40 -12.08 17.95
C ARG A 245 -12.99 -12.51 17.53
N LYS A 246 -12.68 -12.44 16.23
CA LYS A 246 -11.32 -12.72 15.73
C LYS A 246 -10.38 -11.59 16.12
N LEU A 247 -10.82 -10.35 15.97
CA LEU A 247 -10.06 -9.16 16.36
C LEU A 247 -9.73 -9.16 17.85
N ALA A 248 -10.72 -9.42 18.72
CA ALA A 248 -10.51 -9.50 20.16
C ALA A 248 -9.52 -10.62 20.56
N ARG A 249 -9.62 -11.79 19.91
CA ARG A 249 -8.67 -12.90 20.14
C ARG A 249 -7.24 -12.55 19.75
N LEU A 250 -7.04 -11.84 18.63
CA LEU A 250 -5.71 -11.42 18.20
C LEU A 250 -5.16 -10.29 19.08
N ALA A 251 -6.00 -9.32 19.46
CA ALA A 251 -5.60 -8.23 20.34
C ALA A 251 -5.29 -8.71 21.78
N GLY A 252 -5.91 -9.81 22.22
CA GLY A 252 -5.68 -10.41 23.54
C GLY A 252 -4.52 -11.40 23.63
N LYS A 253 -3.84 -11.73 22.52
CA LYS A 253 -2.62 -12.56 22.55
C LYS A 253 -1.42 -11.71 23.01
N THR A 254 -0.91 -12.00 24.20
CA THR A 254 0.42 -11.60 24.69
C THR A 254 1.44 -12.68 24.37
#